data_AF-A0A0G4MUH4-F1
#
_entry.id   AF-A0A0G4MUH4-F1
#
_cell.length_a   1.000
_cell.length_b   1.000
_cell.length_c   1.000
_cell.angle_alpha   90.00
_cell.angle_beta   90.00
_cell.angle_gamma   90.00
#
_symmetry.space_group_name_H-M   'P 1'
#
loop_
_entity.id
_entity.type
_entity.pdbx_description
1 polymer ?
#
loop_
_entity_poly.entity_id
_entity_poly.type
_entity_poly.pdbx_seq_one_letter_code
_entity_poly.pdbx_strand_id
1 'polypeptide(L)'
;LTSLDPTVDQLRLIPDILAAADPSLKHYLAGTEPFYALAGTLTMYAHDIQAYGDIARLFDVLLAREPVFSCSALRKNGFVVIKGRPCKIIDMSTSKTGKHGHAKVHIVATDIFTGKKLEDLSPSTHNMDVPNVTRREYQLVSLP
;
A
#
# COMPACT_ATOMS: atom_id res chain seq x y z
N LEU A 1 35.44 13.06 -12.43
CA LEU A 1 34.60 12.01 -11.83
C LEU A 1 33.75 12.68 -10.76
N THR A 2 32.45 12.83 -11.03
CA THR A 2 31.47 13.40 -10.10
C THR A 2 31.48 12.58 -8.81
N SER A 3 31.73 13.20 -7.66
CA SER A 3 31.73 12.47 -6.39
C SER A 3 30.32 12.00 -6.06
N LEU A 4 30.23 10.86 -5.36
CA LEU A 4 28.97 10.28 -4.93
C LEU A 4 28.41 10.94 -3.67
N ASP A 5 29.15 11.91 -3.10
CA ASP A 5 28.83 12.52 -1.80
C ASP A 5 27.41 13.12 -1.75
N PRO A 6 26.93 13.86 -2.78
CA PRO A 6 25.58 14.41 -2.75
C PRO A 6 24.48 13.33 -2.71
N THR A 7 24.69 12.20 -3.39
CA THR A 7 23.75 11.07 -3.40
C THR A 7 23.77 10.32 -2.08
N VAL A 8 24.95 10.17 -1.48
CA VAL A 8 25.11 9.55 -0.15
C VAL A 8 24.43 10.38 0.92
N ASP A 9 24.57 11.71 0.88
CA ASP A 9 23.91 12.60 1.84
C ASP A 9 22.38 12.56 1.69
N GLN A 10 21.85 12.41 0.47
CA GLN A 10 20.42 12.23 0.28
C GLN A 10 19.91 10.89 0.83
N LEU A 11 20.67 9.81 0.69
CA LEU A 11 20.31 8.50 1.26
C LEU A 11 20.23 8.53 2.79
N ARG A 12 20.96 9.45 3.44
CA ARG A 12 20.91 9.66 4.89
C ARG A 12 19.64 10.37 5.37
N LEU A 13 18.85 10.98 4.47
CA LEU A 13 17.53 11.53 4.82
C LEU A 13 16.48 10.43 5.05
N ILE A 14 16.65 9.25 4.45
CA ILE A 14 15.68 8.15 4.55
C ILE A 14 15.49 7.68 6.00
N PRO A 15 16.54 7.44 6.81
CA PRO A 15 16.40 7.15 8.24
C PRO A 15 15.62 8.19 9.03
N ASP A 16 15.78 9.48 8.73
CA ASP A 16 15.09 10.57 9.43
C ASP A 16 13.61 10.64 9.06
N ILE A 17 13.29 10.47 7.77
CA ILE A 17 11.91 10.37 7.27
C ILE A 17 11.23 9.13 7.86
N LEU A 18 11.91 7.98 7.87
CA LEU A 18 11.40 6.75 8.48
C LEU A 18 11.19 6.92 9.98
N ALA A 19 12.08 7.62 10.69
CA ALA A 19 11.90 7.90 12.11
C ALA A 19 10.66 8.75 12.39
N ALA A 20 10.35 9.72 11.51
CA ALA A 20 9.17 10.57 11.64
C ALA A 20 7.86 9.85 11.25
N ALA A 21 7.89 9.00 10.22
CA ALA A 21 6.70 8.31 9.71
C ALA A 21 6.38 7.00 10.44
N ASP A 22 7.39 6.17 10.72
CA ASP A 22 7.26 4.86 11.38
C ASP A 22 8.51 4.52 12.23
N PRO A 23 8.52 4.89 13.52
CA PRO A 23 9.62 4.62 14.43
C PRO A 23 9.94 3.12 14.59
N SER A 24 8.94 2.25 14.46
CA SER A 24 9.11 0.81 14.66
C SER A 24 9.85 0.19 13.48
N LEU A 25 9.48 0.58 12.26
CA LEU A 25 10.19 0.19 11.05
C LEU A 25 11.63 0.72 11.03
N LYS A 26 11.84 1.98 11.45
CA LYS A 26 13.17 2.57 11.59
C LYS A 26 14.06 1.77 12.54
N HIS A 27 13.52 1.32 13.67
CA HIS A 27 14.26 0.49 14.62
C HIS A 27 14.69 -0.85 14.00
N TYR A 28 13.80 -1.48 13.24
CA TYR A 28 14.09 -2.76 12.58
C TYR A 28 15.16 -2.64 11.47
N LEU A 29 15.23 -1.48 10.83
CA LEU A 29 16.17 -1.19 9.73
C LEU A 29 17.43 -0.44 10.19
N ALA A 30 17.59 -0.17 11.48
CA ALA A 30 18.67 0.68 12.01
C ALA A 30 20.08 0.09 11.80
N GLY A 31 20.19 -1.24 11.62
CA GLY A 31 21.47 -1.92 11.35
C GLY A 31 21.85 -1.99 9.87
N THR A 32 21.01 -1.44 9.00
CA THR A 32 21.07 -1.64 7.56
C THR A 32 21.45 -0.28 6.93
N GLU A 33 22.62 -0.18 6.30
CA GLU A 33 23.08 1.07 5.68
C GLU A 33 22.43 1.31 4.31
N PRO A 34 21.92 2.50 3.99
CA PRO A 34 21.04 2.75 2.83
C PRO A 34 21.71 2.59 1.45
N PHE A 35 22.93 2.07 1.39
CA PHE A 35 23.72 1.85 0.18
C PHE A 35 23.07 0.89 -0.83
N TYR A 36 22.19 -0.02 -0.41
CA TYR A 36 21.42 -0.85 -1.37
C TYR A 36 20.44 -0.03 -2.22
N ALA A 37 19.99 1.13 -1.74
CA ALA A 37 19.18 2.04 -2.54
C ALA A 37 20.04 2.87 -3.51
N LEU A 38 21.36 2.95 -3.31
CA LEU A 38 22.27 3.80 -4.06
C LEU A 38 22.29 3.47 -5.55
N ALA A 39 22.26 2.20 -5.92
CA ALA A 39 22.15 1.80 -7.34
C ALA A 39 20.83 2.25 -7.98
N GLY A 40 19.71 2.13 -7.24
CA GLY A 40 18.39 2.58 -7.68
C GLY A 40 18.32 4.10 -7.79
N THR A 41 18.83 4.82 -6.80
CA THR A 41 18.92 6.28 -6.78
C THR A 41 19.81 6.79 -7.91
N LEU A 42 20.97 6.19 -8.14
CA LEU A 42 21.89 6.60 -9.22
C LEU A 42 21.26 6.40 -10.59
N THR A 43 20.58 5.26 -10.81
CA THR A 43 19.88 4.97 -12.08
C THR A 43 18.73 5.96 -12.30
N MET A 44 17.96 6.25 -11.26
CA MET A 44 16.82 7.18 -11.29
C MET A 44 17.27 8.63 -11.57
N TYR A 45 18.36 9.09 -10.96
CA TYR A 45 18.94 10.42 -11.22
C TYR A 45 19.67 10.53 -12.55
N ALA A 46 20.25 9.43 -13.05
CA ALA A 46 20.98 9.44 -14.32
C ALA A 46 20.06 9.39 -15.54
N HIS A 47 18.89 8.73 -15.44
CA HIS A 47 18.03 8.48 -16.60
C HIS A 47 16.70 9.25 -16.61
N ASP A 48 16.08 9.52 -15.46
CA ASP A 48 14.66 9.93 -15.43
C ASP A 48 14.36 11.27 -14.76
N ILE A 49 15.25 11.83 -13.92
CA ILE A 49 14.87 12.96 -13.06
C ILE A 49 15.83 14.14 -13.19
N GLN A 50 15.40 15.17 -13.92
CA GLN A 50 16.13 16.45 -14.05
C GLN A 50 15.71 17.50 -12.99
N ALA A 51 14.62 17.29 -12.24
CA ALA A 51 14.15 18.21 -11.20
C ALA A 51 13.47 17.51 -10.00
N TYR A 52 13.78 17.96 -8.77
CA TYR A 52 13.30 17.38 -7.51
C TYR A 52 11.76 17.45 -7.32
N GLY A 53 11.08 18.38 -8.00
CA GLY A 53 9.63 18.54 -7.91
C GLY A 53 8.82 17.36 -8.47
N ASP A 54 9.37 16.61 -9.41
CA ASP A 54 8.69 15.47 -10.03
C ASP A 54 8.78 14.21 -9.15
N ILE A 55 9.85 14.06 -8.38
CA ILE A 55 9.99 13.03 -7.33
C ILE A 55 8.90 13.22 -6.28
N ALA A 56 8.79 14.43 -5.73
CA ALA A 56 7.83 14.72 -4.67
C ALA A 56 6.40 14.38 -5.12
N ARG A 57 6.02 14.69 -6.36
CA ARG A 57 4.71 14.34 -6.92
C ARG A 57 4.51 12.85 -7.11
N LEU A 58 5.54 12.11 -7.53
CA LEU A 58 5.47 10.65 -7.63
C LEU A 58 5.29 10.01 -6.26
N PHE A 59 6.02 10.46 -5.24
CA PHE A 59 5.87 10.00 -3.87
C PHE A 59 4.52 10.42 -3.26
N ASP A 60 4.04 11.63 -3.50
CA ASP A 60 2.71 12.08 -3.08
C ASP A 60 1.61 11.22 -3.72
N VAL A 61 1.74 10.88 -5.01
CA VAL A 61 0.80 9.98 -5.71
C VAL A 61 0.87 8.56 -5.14
N LEU A 62 2.04 8.08 -4.74
CA LEU A 62 2.20 6.75 -4.13
C LEU A 62 1.67 6.71 -2.69
N LEU A 63 1.83 7.79 -1.92
CA LEU A 63 1.39 7.88 -0.52
C LEU A 63 -0.10 8.25 -0.37
N ALA A 64 -0.65 9.01 -1.32
CA ALA A 64 -2.05 9.45 -1.29
C ALA A 64 -3.03 8.47 -1.94
N ARG A 65 -2.54 7.45 -2.64
CA ARG A 65 -3.41 6.44 -3.26
C ARG A 65 -3.77 5.35 -2.26
N GLU A 66 -5.08 5.08 -2.15
CA GLU A 66 -5.56 3.84 -1.53
C GLU A 66 -4.89 2.65 -2.23
N PRO A 67 -4.36 1.66 -1.49
CA PRO A 67 -3.63 0.59 -2.12
C PRO A 67 -4.60 -0.23 -2.99
N VAL A 68 -4.33 -0.20 -4.29
CA VAL A 68 -5.14 -0.87 -5.30
C VAL A 68 -4.52 -2.23 -5.59
N PHE A 69 -5.28 -3.30 -5.37
CA PHE A 69 -4.84 -4.67 -5.64
C PHE A 69 -5.68 -5.28 -6.74
N SER A 70 -5.10 -6.18 -7.54
CA SER A 70 -5.91 -6.99 -8.43
C SER A 70 -6.87 -7.86 -7.60
N CYS A 71 -8.08 -8.06 -8.10
CA CYS A 71 -9.13 -8.81 -7.42
C CYS A 71 -8.65 -10.23 -7.04
N SER A 72 -7.85 -10.86 -7.91
CA SER A 72 -7.19 -12.14 -7.67
C SER A 72 -6.15 -12.15 -6.54
N ALA A 73 -5.60 -11.00 -6.16
CA ALA A 73 -4.67 -10.87 -5.03
C ALA A 73 -5.38 -10.79 -3.67
N LEU A 74 -6.68 -10.47 -3.65
CA LEU A 74 -7.47 -10.45 -2.42
C LEU A 74 -7.57 -11.83 -1.78
N ARG A 75 -7.75 -11.87 -0.45
CA ARG A 75 -7.84 -13.10 0.34
C ARG A 75 -8.94 -12.97 1.39
N LYS A 76 -9.56 -14.10 1.74
CA LYS A 76 -10.47 -14.20 2.89
C LYS A 76 -9.78 -13.67 4.15
N ASN A 77 -10.53 -13.01 5.02
CA ASN A 77 -10.07 -12.23 6.18
C ASN A 77 -9.31 -10.94 5.86
N GLY A 78 -8.97 -10.67 4.59
CA GLY A 78 -8.48 -9.36 4.15
C GLY A 78 -9.58 -8.31 4.10
N PHE A 79 -9.25 -7.12 3.60
CA PHE A 79 -10.18 -6.00 3.45
C PHE A 79 -10.34 -5.60 1.98
N VAL A 80 -11.48 -5.00 1.66
CA VAL A 80 -11.81 -4.48 0.34
C VAL A 80 -12.87 -3.37 0.48
N VAL A 81 -12.85 -2.38 -0.40
CA VAL A 81 -13.92 -1.39 -0.51
C VAL A 81 -14.98 -1.92 -1.47
N ILE A 82 -16.23 -2.03 -1.00
CA ILE A 82 -17.39 -2.38 -1.84
C ILE A 82 -18.39 -1.24 -1.78
N LYS A 83 -18.71 -0.63 -2.93
CA LYS A 83 -19.65 0.51 -3.04
C LYS A 83 -19.29 1.66 -2.08
N GLY A 84 -18.00 2.00 -2.00
CA GLY A 84 -17.47 3.05 -1.13
C GLY A 84 -17.47 2.71 0.36
N ARG A 85 -17.71 1.44 0.75
CA ARG A 85 -17.73 1.02 2.15
C ARG A 85 -16.58 0.05 2.45
N PRO A 86 -15.78 0.28 3.50
CA PRO A 86 -14.70 -0.63 3.89
C PRO A 86 -15.28 -1.90 4.50
N CYS A 87 -14.92 -3.05 3.93
CA CYS A 87 -15.48 -4.34 4.29
C CYS A 87 -14.37 -5.36 4.58
N LYS A 88 -14.63 -6.28 5.51
CA LYS A 88 -13.81 -7.47 5.73
C LYS A 88 -14.33 -8.63 4.88
N ILE A 89 -13.47 -9.25 4.10
CA ILE A 89 -13.83 -10.38 3.21
C ILE A 89 -14.11 -11.61 4.06
N ILE A 90 -15.34 -12.12 4.02
CA ILE A 90 -15.77 -13.31 4.75
C ILE A 90 -15.81 -14.55 3.87
N ASP A 91 -15.99 -14.37 2.56
CA ASP A 91 -15.94 -15.45 1.58
C ASP A 91 -15.54 -14.95 0.19
N MET A 92 -14.97 -15.83 -0.62
CA MET A 92 -14.48 -15.50 -1.95
C MET A 92 -14.49 -16.75 -2.83
N SER A 93 -15.13 -16.68 -3.99
CA SER A 93 -15.19 -17.77 -4.94
C SER A 93 -14.80 -17.31 -6.34
N THR A 94 -14.12 -18.16 -7.09
CA THR A 94 -13.66 -17.86 -8.46
C THR A 94 -14.37 -18.77 -9.44
N SER A 95 -14.92 -18.19 -10.50
CA SER A 95 -15.59 -18.90 -11.60
C SER A 95 -14.93 -18.58 -12.93
N LYS A 96 -14.87 -19.54 -13.85
CA LYS A 96 -14.48 -19.30 -15.25
C LYS A 96 -15.74 -19.16 -16.09
N THR A 97 -15.88 -18.07 -16.84
CA THR A 97 -16.99 -17.90 -17.78
C THR A 97 -16.60 -18.48 -19.14
N GLY A 98 -16.87 -19.76 -19.37
CA GLY A 98 -16.63 -20.43 -20.67
C GLY A 98 -15.15 -20.76 -20.97
N LYS A 99 -14.87 -21.16 -22.22
CA LYS A 99 -13.56 -21.69 -22.66
C LYS A 99 -12.45 -20.63 -22.74
N HIS A 100 -12.81 -19.39 -23.09
CA HIS A 100 -11.87 -18.28 -23.28
C HIS A 100 -12.14 -17.07 -22.37
N GLY A 101 -13.14 -17.13 -21.50
CA GLY A 101 -13.49 -15.99 -20.66
C GLY A 101 -12.56 -15.81 -19.48
N HIS A 102 -12.42 -14.55 -19.06
CA HIS A 102 -11.67 -14.19 -17.86
C HIS A 102 -12.34 -14.78 -16.62
N ALA A 103 -11.52 -15.22 -15.66
CA ALA A 103 -12.05 -15.66 -14.38
C ALA A 103 -12.74 -14.48 -13.68
N LYS A 104 -13.94 -14.70 -13.15
CA LYS A 104 -14.69 -13.76 -12.33
C LYS A 104 -14.61 -14.20 -10.88
N VAL A 105 -14.42 -13.25 -9.99
CA VAL A 105 -14.35 -13.48 -8.55
C VAL A 105 -15.61 -12.90 -7.93
N HIS A 106 -16.37 -13.73 -7.24
CA HIS A 106 -17.46 -13.31 -6.37
C HIS A 106 -16.91 -13.13 -4.96
N ILE A 107 -17.04 -11.92 -4.44
CA ILE A 107 -16.56 -11.51 -3.12
C ILE A 107 -17.77 -11.29 -2.24
N VAL A 108 -17.72 -11.88 -1.05
CA VAL A 108 -18.70 -11.66 0.01
C VAL A 108 -17.97 -11.07 1.20
N ALA A 109 -18.41 -9.91 1.66
CA ALA A 109 -17.74 -9.16 2.71
C ALA A 109 -18.75 -8.56 3.71
N THR A 110 -18.26 -8.20 4.88
CA THR A 110 -19.05 -7.54 5.93
C THR A 110 -18.44 -6.17 6.20
N ASP A 111 -19.29 -5.14 6.15
CA ASP A 111 -18.92 -3.77 6.51
C ASP A 111 -18.39 -3.71 7.95
N ILE A 112 -17.20 -3.13 8.13
CA ILE A 112 -16.51 -3.13 9.43
C ILE A 112 -17.13 -2.22 10.48
N PHE A 113 -17.98 -1.27 10.07
CA PHE A 113 -18.66 -0.33 10.95
C PHE A 113 -20.12 -0.72 11.18
N THR A 114 -20.83 -1.12 10.13
CA THR A 114 -22.27 -1.37 10.20
C THR A 114 -22.62 -2.85 10.39
N GLY A 115 -21.67 -3.76 10.19
CA GLY A 115 -21.92 -5.21 10.22
C GLY A 115 -22.79 -5.72 9.05
N LYS A 116 -23.17 -4.86 8.10
CA LYS A 116 -24.00 -5.24 6.96
C LYS A 116 -23.19 -6.08 5.96
N LYS A 117 -23.77 -7.18 5.50
CA LYS A 117 -23.21 -8.02 4.44
C LYS A 117 -23.34 -7.31 3.09
N LEU A 118 -22.24 -7.29 2.32
CA LEU A 118 -22.14 -6.75 0.97
C LEU A 118 -21.47 -7.77 0.06
N GLU A 119 -21.81 -7.73 -1.23
CA GLU A 119 -21.30 -8.66 -2.23
C GLU A 119 -20.92 -7.90 -3.51
N ASP A 120 -19.90 -8.40 -4.19
CA ASP A 120 -19.44 -7.89 -5.49
C ASP A 120 -18.96 -9.02 -6.41
N LEU A 121 -19.06 -8.80 -7.72
CA LEU A 121 -18.58 -9.74 -8.75
C LEU A 121 -17.68 -8.97 -9.71
N SER A 122 -16.37 -9.23 -9.62
CA SER A 122 -15.36 -8.48 -10.36
C SER A 122 -14.45 -9.42 -11.15
N PRO A 123 -14.00 -9.04 -12.36
CA PRO A 123 -12.98 -9.80 -13.08
C PRO A 123 -11.71 -9.98 -12.22
N SER A 124 -11.08 -11.14 -12.29
CA SER A 124 -9.86 -11.47 -11.51
C SER A 124 -8.70 -10.50 -11.72
N THR A 125 -8.63 -9.87 -12.89
CA THR A 125 -7.61 -8.88 -13.26
C THR A 125 -8.03 -7.44 -12.94
N HIS A 126 -9.28 -7.20 -12.53
CA HIS A 126 -9.73 -5.86 -12.21
C HIS A 126 -9.12 -5.43 -10.88
N ASN A 127 -8.78 -4.15 -10.82
CA ASN A 127 -8.23 -3.51 -9.65
C ASN A 127 -9.33 -3.18 -8.64
N MET A 128 -9.05 -3.40 -7.36
CA MET A 128 -9.96 -3.20 -6.24
C MET A 128 -9.26 -2.35 -5.18
N ASP A 129 -9.98 -1.38 -4.63
CA ASP A 129 -9.48 -0.54 -3.55
C ASP A 129 -9.47 -1.34 -2.23
N VAL A 130 -8.37 -1.23 -1.49
CA VAL A 130 -8.22 -1.88 -0.18
C VAL A 130 -8.04 -0.81 0.89
N PRO A 131 -8.92 -0.74 1.90
CA PRO A 131 -8.80 0.27 2.94
C PRO A 131 -7.63 -0.07 3.87
N ASN A 132 -6.93 0.96 4.34
CA ASN A 132 -5.97 0.80 5.44
C ASN A 132 -6.74 0.73 6.77
N VAL A 133 -6.71 -0.43 7.43
CA VAL A 133 -7.44 -0.68 8.68
C VAL A 133 -6.45 -0.91 9.81
N THR A 134 -6.47 -0.03 10.81
CA THR A 134 -5.65 -0.17 12.03
C THR A 134 -6.55 -0.26 13.25
N ARG A 135 -6.19 -1.11 14.22
CA ARG A 135 -6.85 -1.21 15.52
C ARG A 135 -5.89 -0.72 16.58
N ARG A 136 -6.31 0.25 17.38
CA ARG A 136 -5.58 0.75 18.54
C ARG A 136 -6.43 0.52 19.79
N GLU A 137 -5.82 -0.04 20.82
CA GLU A 137 -6.45 -0.27 22.11
C GLU A 137 -6.13 0.89 23.03
N TYR A 138 -7.14 1.40 23.74
CA TYR A 138 -7.02 2.53 24.64
C TYR A 138 -7.58 2.15 26.00
N GLN A 139 -6.92 2.61 27.07
CA GLN A 139 -7.43 2.48 28.42
C GLN A 139 -8.38 3.66 28.71
N LEU A 140 -9.59 3.35 29.16
CA LEU A 140 -10.54 4.36 29.62
C LEU A 140 -10.12 4.87 31.02
N VAL A 141 -9.74 6.14 31.12
CA VAL A 141 -9.28 6.75 32.38
C VAL A 141 -10.43 7.44 33.12
N SER A 142 -11.17 8.29 32.44
CA SER A 142 -12.36 8.97 32.97
C SER A 142 -13.25 9.46 31.84
N LEU A 143 -14.55 9.53 32.08
CA LEU A 143 -15.51 10.28 31.26
C LEU A 143 -15.89 11.56 32.03
N PRO A 144 -16.07 12.70 31.33
CA PRO A 144 -16.52 13.94 31.95
C PRO A 144 -17.94 13.84 32.51
#